data_AF-A0A7V9GMY4-F1
#
_entry.id   AF-A0A7V9GMY4-F1
#
_cell.length_a   1.000
_cell.length_b   1.000
_cell.length_c   1.000
_cell.angle_alpha   90.00
_cell.angle_beta   90.00
_cell.angle_gamma   90.00
#
_symmetry.space_group_name_H-M   'P 1'
#
loop_
_entity.id
_entity.type
_entity.pdbx_description
1 polymer ?
#
loop_
_entity_poly.entity_id
_entity_poly.type
_entity_poly.pdbx_seq_one_letter_code
_entity_poly.pdbx_strand_id
1 'polypeptide(L)'
;MRTAITLGRGGVMVRYLNLCKFGLGGKHGSGNQMFSWFHINDFAGMVEWLFENNSEGVFNCVSPHAVKNKDFMKPYVMPLAGRSPFLLQPGY
;
A
#
# COMPACT_ATOMS: atom_id res chain seq x y z
N MET A 1 -4.74 -13.69 -14.22
CA MET A 1 -4.16 -12.44 -13.66
C MET A 1 -3.87 -12.65 -12.18
N ARG A 2 -2.69 -12.23 -11.70
CA ARG A 2 -2.30 -12.23 -10.29
C ARG A 2 -1.96 -10.81 -9.89
N THR A 3 -2.66 -10.26 -8.90
CA THR A 3 -2.57 -8.82 -8.59
C THR A 3 -1.98 -8.62 -7.20
N ALA A 4 -1.06 -7.66 -7.08
CA ALA A 4 -0.62 -7.16 -5.79
C ALA A 4 -1.72 -6.32 -5.12
N ILE A 5 -1.47 -5.81 -3.92
CA ILE A 5 -2.42 -4.94 -3.24
C ILE A 5 -2.61 -3.66 -4.05
N THR A 6 -3.80 -3.44 -4.59
CA THR A 6 -4.11 -2.25 -5.37
C THR A 6 -4.40 -1.06 -4.45
N LEU A 7 -3.65 0.02 -4.63
CA LEU A 7 -3.70 1.24 -3.84
C LEU A 7 -4.39 2.35 -4.62
N GLY A 8 -5.31 3.04 -3.95
CA GLY A 8 -6.00 4.21 -4.47
C GLY A 8 -6.58 5.04 -3.33
N ARG A 9 -7.38 6.06 -3.67
CA ARG A 9 -8.07 6.90 -2.67
C ARG A 9 -9.09 6.15 -1.79
N GLY A 10 -9.43 4.92 -2.15
CA GLY A 10 -10.36 4.06 -1.41
C GLY A 10 -9.74 2.71 -1.00
N GLY A 11 -10.59 1.71 -0.81
CA GLY A 11 -10.18 0.33 -0.57
C GLY A 11 -9.31 0.17 0.69
N VAL A 12 -8.23 -0.60 0.56
CA VAL A 12 -7.34 -0.94 1.68
C VAL A 12 -6.70 0.30 2.32
N MET A 13 -6.49 1.36 1.54
CA MET A 13 -5.81 2.57 2.02
C MET A 13 -6.61 3.26 3.13
N VAL A 14 -7.95 3.22 3.06
CA VAL A 14 -8.83 3.80 4.10
C VAL A 14 -8.60 3.13 5.45
N ARG A 15 -8.46 1.79 5.46
CA ARG A 15 -8.19 1.03 6.68
C ARG A 15 -6.80 1.36 7.23
N TYR A 16 -5.78 1.40 6.38
CA TYR A 16 -4.43 1.77 6.80
C TYR A 16 -4.36 3.20 7.37
N LEU A 17 -5.00 4.17 6.71
CA LEU A 17 -5.04 5.55 7.20
C LEU A 17 -5.79 5.66 8.54
N ASN A 18 -6.86 4.91 8.72
CA ASN A 18 -7.59 4.89 10.00
C ASN A 18 -6.72 4.32 11.12
N LEU A 19 -5.98 3.23 10.88
CA LEU A 19 -5.00 2.71 11.85
C LEU A 19 -3.94 3.77 12.18
N CYS A 20 -3.38 4.45 11.18
CA CYS A 20 -2.42 5.54 11.39
C CYS A 20 -3.01 6.68 12.23
N LYS A 21 -4.28 7.09 12.00
CA LYS A 21 -4.94 8.14 12.78
C LYS A 21 -5.06 7.80 14.27
N PHE A 22 -5.28 6.52 14.60
CA PHE A 22 -5.39 6.07 15.99
C PHE A 22 -4.03 5.71 16.62
N GLY A 23 -2.91 6.02 15.96
CA GLY A 23 -1.56 5.65 16.45
C GLY A 23 -1.27 4.15 16.38
N LEU A 24 -2.13 3.36 15.72
CA LEU A 24 -1.97 1.94 15.48
C LEU A 24 -1.35 1.66 14.10
N GLY A 25 -1.00 2.70 13.36
CA GLY A 25 -0.27 2.61 12.09
C GLY A 25 1.24 2.66 12.32
N GLY A 26 1.99 1.98 11.47
CA GLY A 26 3.45 1.96 11.58
C GLY A 26 4.07 0.67 11.07
N LYS A 27 5.24 0.33 11.61
CA LYS A 27 5.90 -0.94 11.31
C LYS A 27 5.06 -2.08 11.90
N HIS A 28 4.66 -3.03 11.05
CA HIS A 28 4.07 -4.28 11.53
C HIS A 28 5.20 -5.29 11.77
N GLY A 29 5.30 -5.81 13.00
CA GLY A 29 6.39 -6.70 13.40
C GLY A 29 7.77 -6.07 13.22
N SER A 30 8.69 -6.75 12.52
CA SER A 30 10.04 -6.23 12.23
C SER A 30 10.06 -5.08 11.21
N GLY A 31 8.96 -4.86 10.47
CA GLY A 31 8.87 -3.85 9.41
C GLY A 31 9.69 -4.15 8.14
N ASN A 32 10.42 -5.26 8.10
CA ASN A 32 11.24 -5.69 6.96
C ASN A 32 10.47 -6.53 5.94
N GLN A 33 9.20 -6.86 6.24
CA GLN A 33 8.32 -7.56 5.31
C GLN A 33 8.20 -6.77 4.01
N MET A 34 8.42 -7.43 2.88
CA MET A 34 8.27 -6.82 1.57
C MET A 34 6.78 -6.62 1.27
N PHE A 35 6.43 -5.41 0.84
CA PHE A 35 5.07 -5.01 0.52
C PHE A 35 4.97 -4.79 -1.00
N SER A 36 4.30 -5.72 -1.65
CA SER A 36 3.95 -5.62 -3.07
C SER A 36 2.67 -4.80 -3.21
N TRP A 37 2.75 -3.72 -3.98
CA TRP A 37 1.63 -2.81 -4.23
C TRP A 37 1.48 -2.51 -5.72
N PHE A 38 0.31 -2.00 -6.11
CA PHE A 38 0.02 -1.57 -7.47
C PHE A 38 -0.89 -0.36 -7.46
N HIS A 39 -0.63 0.67 -8.26
CA HIS A 39 -1.51 1.83 -8.30
C HIS A 39 -2.81 1.52 -9.07
N ILE A 40 -3.95 2.05 -8.63
CA ILE A 40 -5.26 1.74 -9.23
C ILE A 40 -5.38 2.21 -10.69
N ASN A 41 -4.77 3.34 -11.05
CA ASN A 41 -4.82 3.80 -12.44
C ASN A 41 -3.98 2.89 -13.35
N ASP A 42 -2.84 2.41 -12.86
CA ASP A 42 -1.98 1.49 -13.61
C ASP A 42 -2.67 0.13 -13.76
N PHE A 43 -3.44 -0.30 -12.74
CA PHE A 43 -4.30 -1.46 -12.82
C PHE A 43 -5.35 -1.33 -13.91
N ALA A 44 -6.08 -0.22 -13.93
CA ALA A 44 -7.11 0.03 -14.93
C ALA A 44 -6.51 0.02 -16.35
N GLY A 45 -5.41 0.74 -16.58
CA GLY A 45 -4.75 0.78 -17.89
C GLY A 45 -4.17 -0.57 -18.31
N MET A 46 -3.65 -1.37 -17.37
CA MET A 46 -3.17 -2.71 -17.70
C MET A 46 -4.31 -3.66 -18.08
N VAL A 47 -5.46 -3.58 -17.39
CA VAL A 47 -6.66 -4.37 -17.73
C VAL A 47 -7.19 -3.98 -19.11
N GLU A 48 -7.27 -2.67 -19.39
CA GLU A 48 -7.67 -2.14 -20.69
C GLU A 48 -6.75 -2.65 -21.79
N TRP A 49 -5.43 -2.53 -21.62
CA TRP A 49 -4.44 -3.02 -22.58
C TRP A 49 -4.56 -4.53 -22.83
N LEU A 50 -4.73 -5.35 -21.77
CA LEU A 50 -4.90 -6.80 -21.92
C LEU A 50 -6.16 -7.16 -22.71
N PHE A 51 -7.24 -6.43 -22.46
CA PHE A 51 -8.52 -6.61 -23.16
C PHE A 51 -8.40 -6.25 -24.64
N GLU A 52 -7.82 -5.09 -24.95
CA GLU A 52 -7.64 -4.62 -26.34
C GLU A 52 -6.72 -5.55 -27.15
N ASN A 53 -5.71 -6.15 -26.53
CA ASN A 53 -4.73 -6.97 -27.22
C ASN A 53 -5.06 -8.47 -27.23
N ASN A 54 -6.25 -8.89 -26.74
CA ASN A 54 -6.64 -10.30 -26.58
C ASN A 54 -5.50 -11.15 -25.97
N SER A 55 -4.84 -10.59 -24.96
CA SER A 55 -3.61 -11.18 -24.42
C SER A 55 -3.91 -12.42 -23.57
N GLU A 56 -3.31 -13.55 -23.93
CA GLU A 56 -3.47 -14.82 -23.21
C GLU A 56 -2.26 -15.15 -22.33
N GLY A 57 -2.52 -15.74 -21.16
CA GLY A 57 -1.48 -16.23 -20.25
C GLY A 57 -1.54 -15.66 -18.83
N VAL A 58 -0.41 -15.77 -18.11
CA VAL A 58 -0.30 -15.38 -16.70
C VAL A 58 0.35 -14.01 -16.58
N PHE A 59 -0.45 -13.01 -16.21
CA PHE A 59 0.03 -11.65 -15.95
C PHE A 59 0.14 -11.38 -14.44
N ASN A 60 1.31 -10.92 -14.00
CA ASN A 60 1.55 -10.46 -12.63
C ASN A 60 1.50 -8.92 -12.59
N CYS A 61 0.51 -8.38 -11.88
CA CYS A 61 0.20 -6.95 -11.84
C CYS A 61 0.72 -6.40 -10.51
N VAL A 62 1.99 -6.03 -10.52
CA VAL A 62 2.74 -5.60 -9.34
C VAL A 62 3.69 -4.48 -9.73
N SER A 63 3.93 -3.56 -8.80
CA SER A 63 4.90 -2.49 -9.02
C SER A 63 6.29 -3.09 -9.14
N PRO A 64 7.15 -2.60 -10.05
CA PRO A 64 8.49 -3.16 -10.27
C PRO A 64 9.38 -3.11 -9.01
N HIS A 65 9.05 -2.23 -8.05
CA HIS A 65 9.82 -2.05 -6.83
C HIS A 65 8.95 -2.30 -5.59
N ALA A 66 9.03 -3.54 -5.08
CA ALA A 66 8.49 -3.85 -3.77
C ALA A 66 9.25 -3.07 -2.69
N VAL A 67 8.51 -2.52 -1.72
CA VAL A 67 9.07 -1.68 -0.65
C VAL A 67 8.92 -2.37 0.70
N LYS A 68 9.79 -2.09 1.66
CA LYS A 68 9.61 -2.65 3.02
C LYS A 68 8.41 -1.97 3.69
N ASN A 69 7.69 -2.69 4.52
CA ASN A 69 6.52 -2.16 5.24
C ASN A 69 6.84 -0.86 6.00
N LYS A 70 8.01 -0.78 6.65
CA LYS A 70 8.44 0.44 7.35
C LYS A 70 8.54 1.66 6.42
N ASP A 71 9.06 1.46 5.21
CA ASP A 71 9.29 2.52 4.23
C ASP A 71 7.98 2.90 3.56
N PHE A 72 7.10 1.91 3.32
CA PHE A 72 5.73 2.14 2.86
C PHE A 72 4.89 2.95 3.85
N MET A 73 4.98 2.64 5.15
CA MET A 73 4.13 3.26 6.18
C MET A 73 4.61 4.66 6.62
N LYS A 74 5.91 4.94 6.47
CA LYS A 74 6.55 6.20 6.93
C LYS A 74 5.83 7.48 6.44
N PRO A 75 5.44 7.62 5.15
CA PRO A 75 4.77 8.82 4.66
C PRO A 75 3.38 9.03 5.26
N TYR A 76 2.71 7.97 5.73
CA TYR A 76 1.35 8.06 6.27
C TYR A 76 1.33 8.31 7.78
N VAL A 77 2.34 7.81 8.50
CA VAL A 77 2.43 7.96 9.96
C VAL A 77 2.86 9.38 10.34
N MET A 78 3.90 9.93 9.70
CA MET A 78 4.44 11.25 10.07
C MET A 78 3.39 12.39 10.10
N PRO A 79 2.54 12.56 9.07
CA PRO A 79 1.53 13.62 9.07
C PRO A 79 0.37 13.37 10.05
N LEU A 80 0.12 12.11 10.42
CA LEU A 80 -1.00 11.73 11.28
C LEU A 80 -0.59 11.56 12.75
N ALA A 81 0.71 11.55 13.04
CA ALA A 81 1.24 11.34 14.38
C ALA A 81 0.81 12.42 15.38
N GLY A 82 0.80 13.70 14.96
CA GLY A 82 0.32 14.81 15.79
C GLY A 82 -1.20 14.84 16.02
N ARG A 83 -1.96 13.89 15.45
CA ARG A 83 -3.42 13.82 15.54
C ARG A 83 -3.92 12.63 16.35
N SER A 84 -3.04 11.77 16.84
CA SER A 84 -3.43 10.59 17.60
C SER A 84 -3.44 10.86 19.10
N PRO A 85 -4.54 10.59 19.81
CA PRO A 85 -4.57 10.64 21.27
C PRO A 85 -3.80 9.49 21.95
N PHE A 86 -3.27 8.52 21.18
CA PHE A 86 -2.59 7.32 21.69
C PHE A 86 -1.08 7.25 21.37
N LEU A 87 -0.50 8.29 20.77
CA LEU A 87 0.92 8.31 20.44
C LEU A 87 1.78 8.70 21.65
N LEU A 88 1.95 7.73 22.55
CA LEU A 88 3.10 7.67 23.47
C LEU A 88 3.96 6.49 23.03
N GLN A 89 4.96 6.70 22.18
CA GLN A 89 6.25 6.03 22.33
C GLN A 89 7.35 6.57 21.41
N PRO A 90 8.56 6.80 21.94
CA PRO A 90 9.75 7.12 21.17
C PRO A 90 10.32 5.85 20.52
N GLY A 91 10.70 5.92 19.25
CA GLY A 91 11.30 4.78 18.54
C GLY A 91 11.12 4.73 17.02
N TYR A 92 10.81 5.88 16.40
CA TYR A 92 11.06 6.11 14.98
C TYR A 92 12.42 6.76 14.79
#